data_AF-A0AB72V6T6-F1
#
_entry.id   AF-A0AB72V6T6-F1
#
_cell.length_a   1.000
_cell.length_b   1.000
_cell.length_c   1.000
_cell.angle_alpha   90.00
_cell.angle_beta   90.00
_cell.angle_gamma   90.00
#
_symmetry.space_group_name_H-M   'P 1'
#
loop_
_entity.id
_entity.type
_entity.pdbx_description
1 polymer ?
#
loop_
_entity_poly.entity_id
_entity_poly.type
_entity_poly.pdbx_seq_one_letter_code
_entity_poly.pdbx_strand_id
1 'polypeptide(L)'
;MSRTLKLLAIGMVALFATGCSQSASEEADAPTTQSGEWPRTITHEAGETVIPEQPLRIVSTSPSITGTLLAVDAPVVGTAAALVTSLSDDKGFFTQWADVADDRHVEVVYPNLEIDLDAIDAFEPDLIIGSISGGDSVAAEYE
;
A
#
# COMPACT_ATOMS: atom_id res chain seq x y z
N MET A 1 57.70 4.35 -54.09
CA MET A 1 58.58 5.16 -53.20
C MET A 1 58.11 4.86 -51.78
N SER A 2 58.49 3.74 -51.17
CA SER A 2 59.73 3.49 -50.41
C SER A 2 60.04 4.56 -49.34
N ARG A 3 60.19 4.05 -48.10
CA ARG A 3 61.18 4.38 -47.03
C ARG A 3 60.53 4.53 -45.64
N THR A 4 60.53 3.47 -44.81
CA THR A 4 61.51 3.12 -43.72
C THR A 4 61.46 4.05 -42.49
N LEU A 5 61.66 3.69 -41.22
CA LEU A 5 61.80 2.49 -40.37
C LEU A 5 62.44 3.03 -39.05
N LYS A 6 61.92 2.75 -37.83
CA LYS A 6 62.67 2.65 -36.55
C LYS A 6 61.86 1.75 -35.59
N LEU A 7 62.31 0.54 -35.17
CA LEU A 7 63.24 0.22 -34.06
C LEU A 7 62.73 0.82 -32.73
N LEU A 8 62.62 0.18 -31.55
CA LEU A 8 63.06 -1.08 -30.95
C LEU A 8 62.56 -1.04 -29.46
N ALA A 9 62.08 -2.15 -28.88
CA ALA A 9 62.09 -2.53 -27.43
C ALA A 9 60.94 -3.52 -27.15
N ILE A 10 61.12 -4.84 -27.20
CA ILE A 10 61.63 -5.72 -26.12
C ILE A 10 60.98 -5.47 -24.76
N GLY A 11 60.01 -6.32 -24.43
CA GLY A 11 60.05 -7.13 -23.22
C GLY A 11 59.23 -6.65 -22.01
N MET A 12 58.01 -7.18 -21.86
CA MET A 12 57.55 -7.66 -20.56
C MET A 12 56.47 -8.73 -20.77
N VAL A 13 56.84 -9.99 -20.50
CA VAL A 13 55.91 -11.10 -20.39
C VAL A 13 55.18 -10.96 -19.06
N ALA A 14 53.86 -10.82 -19.11
CA ALA A 14 52.98 -11.05 -17.96
C ALA A 14 51.90 -12.03 -18.39
N LEU A 15 52.10 -13.27 -17.97
CA LEU A 15 51.17 -14.38 -18.11
C LEU A 15 50.21 -14.31 -16.92
N PHE A 16 48.97 -13.89 -17.12
CA PHE A 16 47.88 -14.17 -16.17
C PHE A 16 46.60 -14.53 -16.92
N ALA A 17 46.01 -15.62 -16.46
CA ALA A 17 44.93 -16.37 -17.08
C ALA A 17 43.65 -15.54 -17.24
N THR A 18 43.08 -15.55 -18.45
CA THR A 18 41.70 -15.15 -18.72
C THR A 18 40.74 -16.12 -18.04
N GLY A 19 40.36 -15.80 -16.81
CA GLY A 19 39.16 -16.33 -16.16
C GLY A 19 37.93 -15.63 -16.72
N CYS A 20 36.91 -16.41 -17.08
CA CYS A 20 35.61 -15.90 -17.53
C CYS A 20 34.97 -15.04 -16.43
N SER A 21 34.83 -13.73 -16.67
CA SER A 21 33.87 -12.92 -15.92
C SER A 21 32.48 -13.17 -16.51
N GLN A 22 31.77 -14.13 -15.91
CA GLN A 22 30.32 -14.17 -15.95
C GLN A 22 29.85 -12.91 -15.22
N SER A 23 29.41 -11.90 -15.96
CA SER A 23 28.60 -10.82 -15.37
C SER A 23 27.32 -11.47 -14.88
N ALA A 24 27.29 -11.80 -13.59
CA ALA A 24 26.06 -12.05 -12.88
C ALA A 24 25.33 -10.70 -12.88
N SER A 25 24.28 -10.62 -13.68
CA SER A 25 23.25 -9.62 -13.49
C SER A 25 22.68 -9.87 -12.10
N GLU A 26 23.06 -9.05 -11.13
CA GLU A 26 22.29 -8.89 -9.89
C GLU A 26 20.92 -8.32 -10.32
N GLU A 27 20.00 -9.23 -10.64
CA GLU A 27 18.58 -8.98 -10.53
C GLU A 27 18.36 -8.59 -9.07
N ALA A 28 18.16 -7.29 -8.86
CA ALA A 28 17.66 -6.77 -7.61
C ALA A 28 16.35 -7.48 -7.32
N ASP A 29 16.40 -8.40 -6.37
CA ASP A 29 15.23 -9.09 -5.84
C ASP A 29 14.26 -8.00 -5.38
N ALA A 30 13.17 -7.82 -6.14
CA ALA A 30 12.09 -6.94 -5.73
C ALA A 30 11.64 -7.41 -4.35
N PRO A 31 11.31 -6.49 -3.41
CA PRO A 31 10.87 -6.90 -2.09
C PRO A 31 9.67 -7.82 -2.25
N THR A 32 9.87 -9.11 -1.96
CA THR A 32 8.80 -10.08 -1.96
C THR A 32 7.91 -9.68 -0.80
N THR A 33 6.73 -9.16 -1.12
CA THR A 33 5.69 -8.94 -0.12
C THR A 33 5.49 -10.28 0.58
N GLN A 34 5.87 -10.39 1.85
CA GLN A 34 5.59 -11.60 2.62
C GLN A 34 4.08 -11.66 2.77
N SER A 35 3.42 -12.37 1.86
CA SER A 35 2.02 -12.75 2.01
C SER A 35 1.94 -13.58 3.28
N GLY A 36 1.28 -13.03 4.29
CA GLY A 36 1.07 -13.74 5.54
C GLY A 36 0.31 -15.05 5.36
N GLU A 37 0.31 -15.91 6.38
CA GLU A 37 -0.53 -17.12 6.36
C GLU A 37 -2.01 -16.76 6.46
N TRP A 38 -2.85 -17.44 5.67
CA TRP A 38 -4.31 -17.30 5.61
C TRP A 38 -4.98 -18.69 5.62
N PRO A 39 -6.23 -18.82 6.12
CA PRO A 39 -7.10 -17.78 6.67
C PRO A 39 -6.61 -17.27 8.04
N ARG A 40 -7.11 -16.09 8.45
CA ARG A 40 -6.86 -15.52 9.79
C ARG A 40 -8.16 -15.24 10.50
N THR A 41 -8.16 -15.49 11.80
CA THR A 41 -9.28 -15.14 12.67
C THR A 41 -8.85 -14.00 13.57
N ILE A 42 -9.60 -12.90 13.55
CA ILE A 42 -9.37 -11.73 14.39
C ILE A 42 -10.49 -11.65 15.42
N THR A 43 -10.13 -11.81 16.69
CA THR A 43 -11.01 -11.48 17.81
C THR A 43 -10.93 -9.97 18.07
N HIS A 44 -12.08 -9.31 18.12
CA HIS A 44 -12.21 -7.88 18.40
C HIS A 44 -13.41 -7.64 19.33
N GLU A 45 -13.63 -6.40 19.78
CA GLU A 45 -14.64 -6.14 20.82
C GLU A 45 -16.08 -6.50 20.42
N ALA A 46 -16.41 -6.39 19.13
CA ALA A 46 -17.71 -6.78 18.59
C ALA A 46 -17.88 -8.30 18.34
N GLY A 47 -16.81 -9.11 18.43
CA GLY A 47 -16.89 -10.55 18.19
C GLY A 47 -15.65 -11.12 17.50
N GLU A 48 -15.88 -11.94 16.49
CA GLU A 48 -14.82 -12.62 15.74
C GLU A 48 -15.08 -12.50 14.23
N THR A 49 -14.05 -12.10 13.48
CA THR A 49 -14.09 -12.03 12.02
C THR A 49 -13.05 -12.97 11.43
N VAL A 50 -13.45 -13.82 10.49
CA VAL A 50 -12.55 -14.65 9.68
C VAL A 50 -12.22 -13.92 8.39
N ILE A 51 -10.95 -13.69 8.14
CA ILE A 51 -10.42 -13.12 6.91
C ILE A 51 -9.82 -14.28 6.09
N PRO A 52 -10.47 -14.69 4.99
CA PRO A 52 -10.12 -15.92 4.28
C PRO A 52 -8.81 -15.83 3.51
N GLU A 53 -8.47 -14.64 3.01
CA GLU A 53 -7.30 -14.35 2.19
C GLU A 53 -6.80 -12.92 2.42
N GLN A 54 -5.68 -12.54 1.80
CA GLN A 54 -5.14 -11.19 1.96
C GLN A 54 -6.12 -10.14 1.39
N PRO A 55 -6.56 -9.15 2.18
CA PRO A 55 -7.41 -8.08 1.69
C PRO A 55 -6.70 -7.25 0.62
N LEU A 56 -7.39 -6.99 -0.48
CA LEU A 56 -6.96 -6.18 -1.61
C LEU A 56 -7.89 -4.97 -1.83
N ARG A 57 -9.07 -4.94 -1.20
CA ARG A 57 -10.08 -3.89 -1.35
C ARG A 57 -10.72 -3.56 0.00
N ILE A 58 -10.04 -2.69 0.74
CA ILE A 58 -10.49 -2.28 2.07
C ILE A 58 -11.40 -1.06 1.96
N VAL A 59 -12.59 -1.14 2.56
CA VAL A 59 -13.42 0.02 2.87
C VAL A 59 -13.28 0.35 4.36
N SER A 60 -12.98 1.62 4.67
CA SER A 60 -13.05 2.10 6.06
C SER A 60 -14.35 2.86 6.28
N THR A 61 -15.13 2.46 7.28
CA THR A 61 -16.32 3.22 7.70
C THR A 61 -15.98 4.29 8.75
N SER A 62 -14.68 4.51 8.99
CA SER A 62 -14.18 5.37 10.06
C SER A 62 -13.07 6.29 9.53
N PRO A 63 -13.34 7.60 9.32
CA PRO A 63 -12.30 8.54 8.93
C PRO A 63 -11.18 8.64 9.99
N SER A 64 -11.49 8.37 11.27
CA SER A 64 -10.49 8.40 12.34
C SER A 64 -9.48 7.25 12.27
N ILE A 65 -9.89 6.07 11.77
CA ILE A 65 -9.00 4.91 11.55
C ILE A 65 -8.29 5.01 10.19
N THR A 66 -8.92 5.62 9.19
CA THR A 66 -8.42 5.66 7.80
C THR A 66 -6.98 6.15 7.68
N GLY A 67 -6.61 7.24 8.38
CA GLY A 67 -5.24 7.74 8.35
C GLY A 67 -4.19 6.71 8.79
N THR A 68 -4.54 5.83 9.74
CA THR A 68 -3.66 4.74 10.18
C THR A 68 -3.53 3.65 9.13
N LEU A 69 -4.64 3.29 8.47
CA LEU A 69 -4.62 2.31 7.37
C LEU A 69 -3.73 2.80 6.22
N LEU A 70 -3.84 4.08 5.85
CA LEU A 70 -3.00 4.69 4.84
C LEU A 70 -1.52 4.69 5.25
N ALA A 71 -1.22 4.98 6.52
CA ALA A 71 0.15 5.02 7.04
C ALA A 71 0.88 3.66 7.01
N VAL A 72 0.14 2.54 6.98
CA VAL A 72 0.70 1.18 6.86
C VAL A 72 0.53 0.59 5.46
N ASP A 73 0.26 1.44 4.47
CA ASP A 73 0.10 1.06 3.05
C ASP A 73 -1.00 0.01 2.81
N ALA A 74 -2.04 0.00 3.63
CA ALA A 74 -3.20 -0.86 3.41
C ALA A 74 -3.93 -0.46 2.12
N PRO A 75 -4.48 -1.42 1.34
CA PRO A 75 -5.16 -1.16 0.08
C PRO A 75 -6.58 -0.62 0.30
N VAL A 76 -6.68 0.59 0.87
CA VAL A 76 -7.94 1.30 1.08
C VAL A 76 -8.45 1.82 -0.26
N VAL A 77 -9.64 1.39 -0.67
CA VAL A 77 -10.29 1.85 -1.91
C VAL A 77 -11.34 2.92 -1.64
N GLY A 78 -11.90 2.92 -0.43
CA GLY A 78 -12.90 3.89 -0.03
C GLY A 78 -12.92 4.14 1.46
N THR A 79 -13.32 5.34 1.85
CA THR A 79 -13.56 5.70 3.25
C THR A 79 -14.83 6.51 3.44
N ALA A 80 -15.47 6.38 4.59
CA ALA A 80 -16.45 7.34 5.06
C ALA A 80 -15.82 8.74 5.16
N ALA A 81 -16.62 9.78 4.93
CA ALA A 81 -16.18 11.16 5.10
C ALA A 81 -16.68 11.74 6.43
N ALA A 82 -15.79 12.45 7.12
CA ALA A 82 -16.15 13.25 8.28
C ALA A 82 -16.96 14.49 7.86
N LEU A 83 -17.52 15.20 8.84
CA LEU A 83 -18.07 16.54 8.61
C LEU A 83 -16.97 17.48 8.10
N VAL A 84 -17.31 18.37 7.16
CA VAL A 84 -16.40 19.41 6.67
C VAL A 84 -16.21 20.48 7.74
N THR A 85 -14.99 20.59 8.26
CA THR A 85 -14.58 21.52 9.33
C THR A 85 -13.17 22.04 9.05
N SER A 86 -12.58 22.80 9.97
CA SER A 86 -11.16 23.21 9.86
C SER A 86 -10.16 22.03 9.95
N LEU A 87 -10.63 20.84 10.31
CA LEU A 87 -9.81 19.63 10.44
C LEU A 87 -9.93 18.69 9.23
N SER A 88 -10.81 19.00 8.29
CA SER A 88 -11.07 18.20 7.09
C SER A 88 -11.07 19.05 5.82
N ASP A 89 -10.82 18.40 4.69
CA ASP A 89 -10.94 19.02 3.37
C ASP A 89 -12.42 19.13 2.92
N ASP A 90 -12.63 19.51 1.67
CA ASP A 90 -13.96 19.66 1.07
C ASP A 90 -14.69 18.32 0.82
N LYS A 91 -13.98 17.20 0.81
CA LYS A 91 -14.53 15.84 0.74
C LYS A 91 -14.86 15.26 2.11
N GLY A 92 -14.33 15.86 3.19
CA GLY A 92 -14.46 15.34 4.54
C GLY A 92 -13.32 14.40 4.97
N PHE A 93 -12.22 14.36 4.21
CA PHE A 93 -10.99 13.69 4.62
C PHE A 93 -10.25 14.55 5.63
N PHE A 94 -9.66 13.96 6.68
CA PHE A 94 -8.90 14.78 7.62
C PHE A 94 -7.62 15.31 6.97
N THR A 95 -7.32 16.59 7.21
CA THR A 95 -6.22 17.30 6.52
C THR A 95 -4.84 16.68 6.74
N GLN A 96 -4.67 15.82 7.75
CA GLN A 96 -3.40 15.18 8.04
C GLN A 96 -3.08 14.02 7.10
N TRP A 97 -4.08 13.48 6.39
CA TRP A 97 -3.92 12.35 5.47
C TRP A 97 -4.64 12.53 4.12
N ALA A 98 -5.42 13.59 3.94
CA ALA A 98 -6.18 13.86 2.71
C ALA A 98 -5.31 13.79 1.44
N ASP A 99 -4.14 14.43 1.41
CA ASP A 99 -3.25 14.39 0.25
C ASP A 99 -2.83 12.95 -0.12
N VAL A 100 -2.58 12.10 0.89
CA VAL A 100 -2.22 10.69 0.68
C VAL A 100 -3.39 9.88 0.16
N ALA A 101 -4.61 10.16 0.65
CA ALA A 101 -5.82 9.53 0.15
C ALA A 101 -6.06 9.86 -1.33
N ASP A 102 -5.81 11.10 -1.73
CA ASP A 102 -5.99 11.58 -3.09
C ASP A 102 -4.99 10.98 -4.07
N ASP A 103 -3.72 10.97 -3.67
CA ASP A 103 -2.64 10.34 -4.43
C ASP A 103 -2.90 8.84 -4.64
N ARG A 104 -3.62 8.20 -3.72
CA ARG A 104 -3.98 6.78 -3.78
C ARG A 104 -5.38 6.52 -4.34
N HIS A 105 -6.08 7.57 -4.78
CA HIS A 105 -7.43 7.48 -5.35
C HIS A 105 -8.45 6.83 -4.39
N VAL A 106 -8.34 7.11 -3.09
CA VAL A 106 -9.36 6.71 -2.12
C VAL A 106 -10.62 7.54 -2.36
N GLU A 107 -11.75 6.87 -2.53
CA GLU A 107 -13.03 7.53 -2.79
C GLU A 107 -13.85 7.71 -1.50
N VAL A 108 -14.76 8.68 -1.50
CA VAL A 108 -15.75 8.85 -0.43
C VAL A 108 -16.84 7.80 -0.62
N VAL A 109 -17.05 6.93 0.37
CA VAL A 109 -18.10 5.91 0.35
C VAL A 109 -19.44 6.53 0.71
N TYR A 110 -19.50 7.28 1.82
CA TYR A 110 -20.67 8.06 2.23
C TYR A 110 -20.24 9.30 3.03
N PRO A 111 -21.00 10.41 2.96
CA PRO A 111 -20.66 11.66 3.65
C PRO A 111 -21.20 11.72 5.08
N ASN A 112 -20.71 12.71 5.84
CA ASN A 112 -21.29 13.18 7.10
C ASN A 112 -21.46 12.13 8.21
N LEU A 113 -20.77 11.00 8.13
CA LEU A 113 -20.92 9.88 9.07
C LEU A 113 -22.35 9.29 9.10
N GLU A 114 -23.12 9.46 8.02
CA GLU A 114 -24.42 8.80 7.84
C GLU A 114 -24.20 7.51 7.06
N ILE A 115 -24.25 6.36 7.76
CA ILE A 115 -23.92 5.07 7.16
C ILE A 115 -24.86 4.73 5.99
N ASP A 116 -24.28 4.22 4.91
CA ASP A 116 -24.98 3.74 3.73
C ASP A 116 -24.41 2.37 3.35
N LEU A 117 -25.17 1.30 3.65
CA LEU A 117 -24.75 -0.07 3.40
C LEU A 117 -24.71 -0.40 1.90
N ASP A 118 -25.61 0.18 1.10
CA ASP A 118 -25.64 -0.03 -0.35
C ASP A 118 -24.43 0.65 -1.00
N ALA A 119 -24.04 1.83 -0.50
CA ALA A 119 -22.81 2.50 -0.93
C ALA A 119 -21.56 1.70 -0.56
N ILE A 120 -21.50 1.09 0.63
CA ILE A 120 -20.39 0.19 1.01
C ILE A 120 -20.35 -1.02 0.08
N ASP A 121 -21.49 -1.67 -0.18
CA ASP A 121 -21.58 -2.86 -1.04
C ASP A 121 -21.16 -2.56 -2.48
N ALA A 122 -21.48 -1.37 -3.00
CA ALA A 122 -21.10 -0.93 -4.35
C ALA A 122 -19.57 -0.85 -4.57
N PHE A 123 -18.77 -0.77 -3.50
CA PHE A 123 -17.31 -0.85 -3.58
C PHE A 123 -16.79 -2.28 -3.73
N GLU A 124 -17.63 -3.30 -3.56
CA GLU A 124 -17.25 -4.72 -3.52
C GLU A 124 -16.03 -4.96 -2.62
N PRO A 125 -16.08 -4.57 -1.33
CA PRO A 125 -14.94 -4.72 -0.43
C PRO A 125 -14.72 -6.18 -0.04
N ASP A 126 -13.46 -6.56 0.15
CA ASP A 126 -13.08 -7.85 0.75
C ASP A 126 -12.76 -7.75 2.24
N LEU A 127 -12.71 -6.53 2.78
CA LEU A 127 -12.63 -6.24 4.20
C LEU A 127 -13.22 -4.85 4.51
N ILE A 128 -14.07 -4.79 5.53
CA ILE A 128 -14.62 -3.54 6.06
C ILE A 128 -14.01 -3.28 7.44
N ILE A 129 -13.45 -2.10 7.65
CA ILE A 129 -12.88 -1.67 8.94
C ILE A 129 -13.76 -0.59 9.55
N GLY A 130 -14.36 -0.89 10.70
CA GLY A 130 -15.19 0.05 11.46
C GLY A 130 -14.63 0.36 12.84
N SER A 131 -15.05 1.51 13.38
CA SER A 131 -14.80 1.86 14.78
C SER A 131 -15.93 1.33 15.67
N ILE A 132 -15.56 0.90 16.88
CA ILE A 132 -16.50 0.48 17.92
C ILE A 132 -17.01 1.65 18.77
N SER A 133 -16.32 2.79 18.76
CA SER A 133 -16.62 3.94 19.62
C SER A 133 -16.23 5.27 18.96
N GLY A 134 -16.69 6.38 19.54
CA GLY A 134 -16.49 7.71 18.94
C GLY A 134 -17.61 8.10 17.99
N GLY A 135 -17.44 9.25 17.33
CA GLY A 135 -18.47 9.84 16.46
C GLY A 135 -18.66 9.11 15.13
N ASP A 136 -17.69 8.31 14.70
CA ASP A 136 -17.69 7.49 13.49
C ASP A 136 -17.82 5.99 13.82
N SER A 137 -18.39 5.66 14.98
CA SER A 137 -18.67 4.28 15.34
C SER A 137 -19.79 3.71 14.49
N VAL A 138 -19.59 2.48 14.02
CA VAL A 138 -20.60 1.67 13.33
C VAL A 138 -20.94 0.40 14.11
N ALA A 139 -20.64 0.37 15.41
CA ALA A 139 -20.85 -0.83 16.24
C ALA A 139 -22.29 -1.35 16.22
N ALA A 140 -23.28 -0.47 16.04
CA ALA A 140 -24.69 -0.83 15.97
C ALA A 140 -25.05 -1.66 14.72
N GLU A 141 -24.20 -1.61 13.68
CA GLU A 141 -24.44 -2.22 12.37
C GLU A 141 -23.71 -3.57 12.21
N TYR A 142 -23.01 -4.03 13.25
CA TYR A 142 -22.25 -5.28 13.25
C TYR A 142 -23.13 -6.53 13.55
N GLU A 143 -24.35 -6.33 14.05
CA GLU A 143 -25.26 -7.40 14.51
C GLU A 143 -26.21 -7.93 13.42
#